data_AF-A0A950AJ31-F1
#
_entry.id   AF-A0A950AJ31-F1
#
_cell.length_a   1.000
_cell.length_b   1.000
_cell.length_c   1.000
_cell.angle_alpha   90.00
_cell.angle_beta   90.00
_cell.angle_gamma   90.00
#
_symmetry.space_group_name_H-M   'P 1'
#
loop_
_entity.id
_entity.type
_entity.pdbx_description
1 polymer ?
#
loop_
_entity_poly.entity_id
_entity_poly.type
_entity_poly.pdbx_seq_one_letter_code
_entity_poly.pdbx_strand_id
1 'polypeptide(L)' 'VSGEGEQMVDDQPPVRVGPGASIYIPSDIYHSTLNTGAQPMELIVVYSPAGPERILREIPGCKVVPPAN' A
#
# COMPACT_ATOMS: atom_id res chain seq x y z
N VAL A 1 -10.41 -1.55 -4.60
CA VAL A 1 -9.44 -2.38 -3.87
C VAL A 1 -9.69 -3.85 -4.19
N SER A 2 -8.69 -4.52 -4.75
CA SER A 2 -8.78 -5.90 -5.27
C SER A 2 -7.42 -6.61 -5.23
N GLY A 3 -7.39 -7.94 -5.42
CA GLY A 3 -6.18 -8.76 -5.39
C GLY A 3 -5.84 -9.34 -4.02
N GLU A 4 -4.84 -10.22 -3.97
CA GLU A 4 -4.38 -10.93 -2.77
C GLU A 4 -2.88 -10.73 -2.60
N GLY A 5 -2.43 -10.66 -1.35
CA GLY A 5 -1.03 -10.40 -1.03
C GLY A 5 -0.65 -10.77 0.39
N GLU A 6 0.57 -10.41 0.74
CA GLU A 6 1.11 -10.50 2.09
C GLU A 6 1.56 -9.12 2.56
N GLN A 7 1.27 -8.79 3.82
CA GLN A 7 1.69 -7.57 4.48
C GLN A 7 2.62 -7.91 5.64
N MET A 8 3.83 -7.37 5.61
CA MET A 8 4.76 -7.40 6.74
C MET A 8 4.69 -6.07 7.49
N VAL A 9 4.74 -6.15 8.82
CA VAL A 9 4.77 -5.00 9.74
C VAL A 9 5.79 -5.30 10.83
N ASP A 10 6.75 -4.41 11.04
CA ASP A 10 7.75 -4.47 12.10
C ASP A 10 8.61 -5.74 12.09
N ASP A 11 9.04 -6.17 10.89
CA ASP A 11 9.79 -7.43 10.66
C ASP A 11 9.11 -8.71 11.19
N GLN A 12 7.82 -8.63 11.54
CA GLN A 12 7.04 -9.79 11.95
C GLN A 12 6.70 -10.67 10.75
N PRO A 13 6.35 -11.96 10.97
CA PRO A 13 5.89 -12.83 9.90
C PRO A 13 4.76 -12.17 9.08
N PRO A 14 4.85 -12.17 7.73
CA PRO A 14 3.83 -11.55 6.90
C PRO A 14 2.45 -12.18 7.11
N VAL A 15 1.41 -11.36 7.06
CA VAL A 15 0.01 -11.80 7.15
C VAL A 15 -0.66 -11.71 5.78
N ARG A 16 -1.53 -12.68 5.47
CA ARG A 16 -2.30 -12.66 4.22
C ARG A 16 -3.32 -11.52 4.24
N VAL A 17 -3.42 -10.80 3.13
CA VAL A 17 -4.34 -9.69 2.93
C VAL A 17 -5.09 -9.84 1.60
N GLY A 18 -6.30 -9.29 1.56
CA GLY A 18 -7.19 -9.31 0.40
C GLY A 18 -8.26 -8.23 0.49
N PRO A 19 -9.30 -8.26 -0.37
CA PRO A 19 -10.35 -7.25 -0.37
C PRO A 19 -11.05 -7.16 1.00
N GLY A 20 -11.17 -5.95 1.52
CA GLY A 20 -11.76 -5.68 2.84
C GLY A 20 -10.78 -5.75 4.02
N ALA A 21 -9.55 -6.23 3.83
CA ALA A 21 -8.52 -6.13 4.86
C ALA A 21 -8.08 -4.68 5.08
N SER A 22 -7.81 -4.32 6.34
CA SER A 22 -7.26 -3.02 6.72
C SER A 22 -6.12 -3.23 7.71
N ILE A 23 -4.99 -2.58 7.44
CA ILE A 23 -3.77 -2.69 8.26
C ILE A 23 -3.39 -1.28 8.71
N TYR A 24 -3.14 -1.13 10.01
CA TYR A 24 -2.60 0.09 10.58
C TYR A 24 -1.09 -0.05 10.73
N ILE A 25 -0.33 0.91 10.20
CA ILE A 25 1.13 0.96 10.27
C ILE A 25 1.50 2.22 11.08
N PRO A 26 2.01 2.06 12.32
CA PRO A 26 2.49 3.18 13.11
C PRO A 26 3.67 3.91 12.46
N SER A 27 3.95 5.13 12.94
CA SER A 27 5.14 5.88 12.52
C SER A 27 6.43 5.10 12.77
N ASP A 28 7.39 5.26 11.87
CA ASP A 28 8.73 4.66 11.93
C ASP A 28 8.77 3.12 11.97
N ILE A 29 7.68 2.44 11.62
CA ILE A 29 7.65 0.98 11.50
C ILE A 29 8.06 0.54 10.09
N TYR A 30 9.06 -0.34 10.03
CA TYR A 30 9.45 -1.00 8.79
C TYR A 30 8.34 -1.93 8.31
N HIS A 31 7.99 -1.87 7.02
CA HIS A 31 6.86 -2.61 6.47
C HIS A 31 7.04 -2.86 4.97
N SER A 32 6.32 -3.85 4.46
CA SER A 32 6.27 -4.14 3.02
C SER A 32 4.94 -4.79 2.65
N THR A 33 4.52 -4.57 1.40
CA THR A 33 3.34 -5.22 0.81
C THR A 33 3.80 -5.97 -0.43
N LEU A 34 3.52 -7.28 -0.49
CA LEU A 34 3.87 -8.13 -1.61
C LEU A 34 2.60 -8.66 -2.27
N ASN A 35 2.45 -8.41 -3.57
CA ASN A 35 1.41 -9.06 -4.36
C ASN A 35 1.79 -10.54 -4.56
N THR A 36 0.96 -11.46 -4.06
CA THR A 36 1.15 -12.91 -4.21
C THR A 36 0.16 -13.53 -5.21
N GLY A 37 -0.76 -12.72 -5.74
CA GLY A 37 -1.74 -13.13 -6.74
C GLY A 37 -1.21 -13.06 -8.17
N ALA A 38 -1.95 -13.68 -9.10
CA ALA A 38 -1.62 -13.66 -10.52
C ALA A 38 -2.04 -12.36 -11.25
N GLN A 39 -2.88 -11.54 -10.61
CA GLN A 39 -3.37 -10.27 -11.16
C GLN A 39 -2.78 -9.09 -10.37
N PRO A 40 -2.73 -7.88 -10.95
CA PRO A 40 -2.34 -6.69 -10.21
C PRO A 40 -3.22 -6.49 -8.96
N MET A 41 -2.57 -6.18 -7.83
CA MET A 41 -3.25 -5.81 -6.59
C MET A 41 -3.55 -4.30 -6.60
N GLU A 42 -4.76 -3.93 -6.22
CA GLU A 42 -5.20 -2.54 -6.10
C GLU A 42 -5.44 -2.18 -4.63
N LEU A 43 -4.69 -1.20 -4.14
CA LEU A 43 -4.65 -0.78 -2.73
C LEU A 43 -5.09 0.68 -2.58
N ILE A 44 -5.63 1.01 -1.41
CA ILE A 44 -5.77 2.40 -0.95
C ILE A 44 -4.83 2.56 0.25
N VAL A 45 -3.94 3.55 0.17
CA VAL A 45 -3.01 3.88 1.26
C VAL A 45 -3.29 5.30 1.71
N VAL A 46 -3.42 5.49 3.03
CA VAL A 46 -3.65 6.80 3.65
C VAL A 46 -2.47 7.11 4.56
N TYR A 47 -1.80 8.23 4.31
CA TYR A 47 -0.70 8.72 5.15
C TYR A 47 -1.19 9.85 6.06
N SER A 48 -0.84 9.78 7.34
CA SER A 48 -1.12 10.82 8.34
C SER A 48 0.07 10.97 9.29
N PRO A 49 0.70 12.16 9.39
CA PRO A 49 0.45 13.33 8.55
C PRO A 49 0.80 13.06 7.07
N ALA A 50 0.20 13.84 6.17
CA ALA A 50 0.51 13.75 4.74
C ALA A 50 1.98 14.14 4.46
N GLY A 51 2.56 13.59 3.39
CA GLY A 51 3.94 13.81 3.00
C GLY A 51 4.60 12.58 2.37
N PRO A 52 4.59 11.41 3.02
CA PRO A 52 5.27 10.22 2.51
C PRO A 52 4.78 9.77 1.13
N GLU A 53 3.51 9.99 0.78
CA GLU A 53 2.95 9.66 -0.54
C GLU A 53 3.64 10.39 -1.69
N ARG A 54 4.36 11.48 -1.43
CA ARG A 54 5.07 12.25 -2.45
C ARG A 54 6.13 11.41 -3.17
N ILE A 55 6.80 10.49 -2.47
CA ILE A 55 7.82 9.62 -3.09
C ILE A 55 7.22 8.73 -4.18
N LEU A 56 5.95 8.37 -4.07
CA LEU A 56 5.26 7.55 -5.08
C LEU A 56 5.16 8.27 -6.43
N ARG A 57 5.23 9.61 -6.44
CA ARG A 57 5.21 10.42 -7.68
C ARG A 57 6.49 10.28 -8.50
N GLU A 58 7.57 9.83 -7.87
CA GLU A 58 8.89 9.68 -8.51
C GLU A 58 9.07 8.29 -9.14
N ILE A 59 8.17 7.33 -8.83
CA ILE A 59 8.23 5.97 -9.37
C ILE A 59 7.92 5.98 -10.88
N PRO A 60 8.70 5.28 -11.72
CA PRO A 60 8.43 5.15 -13.16
C PRO A 60 7.01 4.67 -13.44
N GLY A 61 6.31 5.36 -14.33
CA GLY A 61 4.92 5.04 -14.70
C GLY A 61 3.86 5.58 -13.75
N CYS A 62 4.23 6.33 -12.69
CA CYS A 62 3.26 7.01 -11.84
C CYS A 62 2.43 8.02 -12.65
N LYS A 63 1.11 7.92 -12.52
CA LYS A 63 0.15 8.85 -13.13
C LYS A 63 -0.63 9.57 -12.03
N VAL A 64 -0.41 10.88 -11.91
CA VAL A 64 -1.20 11.74 -11.03
C VAL A 64 -2.50 12.10 -11.75
N VAL A 65 -3.64 11.67 -11.20
CA VAL A 65 -4.96 12.03 -11.71
C VAL A 65 -5.45 13.27 -10.95
N PRO A 66 -5.85 14.36 -11.64
CA PRO A 66 -6.42 15.52 -10.97
C PRO A 66 -7.80 15.19 -10.37
N PRO A 67 -8.30 15.98 -9.41
CA PRO A 67 -9.68 15.85 -8.95
C PRO A 67 -10.65 15.91 -10.13
N ALA A 68 -11.62 14.99 -10.16
CA ALA A 68 -12.77 15.12 -11.06
C ALA A 68 -13.70 16.21 -10.48
N ASN A 69 -14.09 17.17 -11.31
CA ASN A 69 -15.12 18.17 -10.97
C ASN A 69 -16.47 17.52 -10.72
#